data_AF-A0A2Z4ZQJ3-F1
#
_entry.id   AF-A0A2Z4ZQJ3-F1
#
_cell.length_a   1.000
_cell.length_b   1.000
_cell.length_c   1.000
_cell.angle_alpha   90.00
_cell.angle_beta   90.00
_cell.angle_gamma   90.00
#
_symmetry.space_group_name_H-M   'P 1'
#
loop_
_entity.id
_entity.type
_entity.pdbx_description
1 polymer ?
#
loop_
_entity_poly.entity_id
_entity_poly.type
_entity_poly.pdbx_seq_one_letter_code
_entity_poly.pdbx_strand_id
1 'polypeptide(L)'
;MDSGACAEKPGTANCLHPGQDFAAGADASGPSCHDPNRSAASKRCSRGELASRKCSGVFCFPTRPAAMIRVDSIWLATEPMDMRAGTETALARVVAVFGAAKPHCAYLFANRRANRMKVLVHDGVGIWLAARRLNQGRFFWPGVRHGSEVELDAEQLQALVLGLPWQRVGAGGIISML
;
A
#
# COMPACT_ATOMS: atom_id res chain seq x y z
N MET A 1 -37.45 -60.41 -7.30
CA MET A 1 -37.51 -59.95 -8.70
C MET A 1 -37.06 -58.50 -8.69
N ASP A 2 -35.84 -58.09 -8.96
CA ASP A 2 -34.54 -58.69 -9.29
C ASP A 2 -33.53 -57.58 -8.86
N SER A 3 -32.51 -57.88 -8.05
CA SER A 3 -31.17 -58.33 -8.46
C SER A 3 -30.33 -57.24 -9.13
N GLY A 4 -29.19 -56.91 -8.49
CA GLY A 4 -28.17 -56.03 -9.03
C GLY A 4 -27.10 -55.62 -8.01
N ALA A 5 -26.35 -56.59 -7.50
CA ALA A 5 -25.14 -56.41 -6.67
C ALA A 5 -23.86 -56.62 -7.49
N CYS A 6 -22.71 -56.25 -6.88
CA CYS A 6 -21.32 -56.65 -7.20
C CYS A 6 -20.60 -55.89 -8.35
N ALA A 7 -19.30 -55.56 -8.32
CA ALA A 7 -18.23 -55.78 -7.34
C ALA A 7 -16.96 -54.94 -7.65
N GLU A 8 -16.19 -54.66 -6.59
CA GLU A 8 -14.73 -54.69 -6.41
C GLU A 8 -13.70 -53.82 -7.21
N LYS A 9 -12.79 -53.22 -6.40
CA LYS A 9 -11.43 -52.69 -6.67
C LYS A 9 -10.43 -53.88 -6.90
N PRO A 10 -9.06 -53.82 -7.00
CA PRO A 10 -8.05 -52.76 -6.68
C PRO A 10 -6.75 -52.75 -7.56
N GLY A 11 -5.70 -52.02 -7.12
CA GLY A 11 -4.29 -52.13 -7.57
C GLY A 11 -3.77 -50.90 -8.34
N THR A 12 -2.56 -50.36 -8.16
CA THR A 12 -1.33 -50.89 -7.52
C THR A 12 -0.35 -49.71 -7.30
N ALA A 13 0.51 -49.83 -6.28
CA ALA A 13 1.64 -48.95 -6.01
C ALA A 13 2.80 -49.18 -7.01
N ASN A 14 3.67 -48.18 -7.23
CA ASN A 14 5.11 -48.37 -7.00
C ASN A 14 5.96 -47.08 -6.99
N CYS A 15 7.01 -47.17 -6.18
CA CYS A 15 8.09 -46.20 -5.94
C CYS A 15 9.18 -46.24 -7.03
N LEU A 16 9.90 -45.12 -7.22
CA LEU A 16 11.33 -45.12 -7.63
C LEU A 16 11.99 -43.74 -7.37
N HIS A 17 13.00 -43.70 -6.47
CA HIS A 17 14.13 -42.73 -6.47
C HIS A 17 15.25 -43.30 -7.41
N PRO A 18 16.43 -42.67 -7.70
CA PRO A 18 17.11 -41.51 -7.07
C PRO A 18 17.87 -40.54 -8.03
N GLY A 19 18.58 -39.55 -7.46
CA GLY A 19 19.62 -38.70 -8.08
C GLY A 19 19.18 -37.24 -8.26
N GLN A 20 19.97 -36.19 -8.01
CA GLN A 20 21.39 -36.02 -7.65
C GLN A 20 21.62 -34.52 -7.35
N ASP A 21 22.70 -34.22 -6.63
CA ASP A 21 23.45 -32.95 -6.59
C ASP A 21 22.90 -31.73 -5.80
N PHE A 22 23.56 -31.34 -4.71
CA PHE A 22 24.73 -30.44 -4.73
C PHE A 22 25.19 -30.14 -3.29
N ALA A 23 26.45 -30.44 -3.02
CA ALA A 23 27.17 -30.00 -1.83
C ALA A 23 27.45 -28.49 -1.92
N ALA A 24 27.23 -27.75 -0.83
CA ALA A 24 27.81 -26.43 -0.61
C ALA A 24 28.44 -26.41 0.77
N GLY A 25 29.77 -26.42 0.78
CA GLY A 25 30.60 -26.36 1.98
C GLY A 25 30.43 -25.05 2.72
N ALA A 26 30.38 -25.17 4.04
CA ALA A 26 30.67 -24.09 4.96
C ALA A 26 32.18 -23.92 5.04
N ASP A 27 32.67 -22.69 4.91
CA ASP A 27 33.92 -22.31 5.55
C ASP A 27 33.77 -20.93 6.17
N ALA A 28 34.07 -20.91 7.47
CA ALA A 28 34.05 -19.76 8.35
C ALA A 28 35.43 -19.13 8.38
N SER A 29 35.52 -17.82 8.15
CA SER A 29 36.65 -16.98 8.57
C SER A 29 36.24 -15.51 8.53
N GLY A 30 36.08 -14.88 9.69
CA GLY A 30 36.33 -13.44 9.86
C GLY A 30 37.48 -13.27 10.85
N PRO A 31 37.82 -12.04 11.29
CA PRO A 31 37.68 -10.72 10.67
C PRO A 31 39.07 -10.06 10.49
N SER A 32 39.18 -8.98 9.69
CA SER A 32 40.24 -8.00 9.95
C SER A 32 39.76 -6.59 9.64
N CYS A 33 39.64 -5.83 10.71
CA CYS A 33 39.55 -4.39 10.74
C CYS A 33 40.97 -3.84 10.53
N HIS A 34 41.17 -3.07 9.47
CA HIS A 34 42.32 -2.18 9.35
C HIS A 34 41.84 -0.83 8.82
N ASP A 35 41.75 0.11 9.75
CA ASP A 35 41.64 1.54 9.49
C ASP A 35 42.95 2.18 9.96
N PRO A 36 43.75 2.75 9.06
CA PRO A 36 44.75 3.71 9.44
C PRO A 36 44.46 5.02 8.72
N ASN A 37 43.99 6.01 9.50
CA ASN A 37 44.23 7.43 9.26
C ASN A 37 43.27 8.12 8.27
N ARG A 38 42.13 8.60 8.78
CA ARG A 38 41.58 9.89 8.33
C ARG A 38 41.20 10.77 9.51
N SER A 39 42.18 11.53 9.97
CA SER A 39 41.95 12.70 10.80
C SER A 39 41.20 13.78 10.00
N ALA A 40 40.06 14.24 10.52
CA ALA A 40 39.49 15.54 10.19
C ALA A 40 38.74 16.08 11.42
N ALA A 41 39.37 17.09 12.01
CA ALA A 41 39.02 17.74 13.26
C ALA A 41 37.54 18.09 13.42
N SER A 42 36.97 17.64 14.53
CA SER A 42 35.83 18.27 15.19
C SER A 42 36.20 19.71 15.58
N LYS A 43 35.78 20.69 14.75
CA LYS A 43 35.83 22.10 15.14
C LYS A 43 34.61 22.41 16.01
N ARG A 44 34.86 22.31 17.31
CA ARG A 44 34.06 22.88 18.40
C ARG A 44 33.94 24.39 18.16
N CYS A 45 32.76 24.87 17.75
CA CYS A 45 32.50 26.29 17.64
C CYS A 45 32.28 26.84 19.05
N SER A 46 33.20 27.70 19.50
CA SER A 46 33.15 28.38 20.77
C SER A 46 32.03 29.41 20.80
N ARG A 47 31.35 29.43 21.94
CA ARG A 47 30.29 30.34 22.34
C ARG A 47 30.87 31.77 22.44
N GLY A 48 30.54 32.61 21.47
CA GLY A 48 30.89 34.02 21.40
C GLY A 48 29.66 34.87 21.11
N GLU A 49 29.39 35.78 22.02
CA GLU A 49 28.22 36.65 22.12
C GLU A 49 28.22 37.80 21.09
N LEU A 50 27.01 38.23 20.71
CA LEU A 50 26.61 39.51 20.10
C LEU A 50 27.08 39.85 18.66
N ALA A 51 26.14 39.75 17.71
CA ALA A 51 25.77 40.88 16.85
C ALA A 51 24.42 40.61 16.16
N SER A 52 23.45 41.46 16.48
CA SER A 52 22.19 41.61 15.75
C SER A 52 22.48 41.84 14.26
N ARG A 53 22.36 40.80 13.45
CA ARG A 53 22.18 40.91 12.01
C ARG A 53 20.78 40.44 11.69
N LYS A 54 19.90 41.42 11.47
CA LYS A 54 18.60 41.23 10.84
C LYS A 54 18.85 40.59 9.47
N CYS A 55 18.72 39.27 9.38
CA CYS A 55 18.55 38.58 8.11
C CYS A 55 17.09 38.76 7.67
N SER A 56 16.75 39.94 7.18
CA SER A 56 15.58 40.18 6.35
C SER A 56 15.83 39.53 5.00
N GLY A 57 15.37 38.28 4.83
CA GLY A 57 15.57 37.56 3.58
C GLY A 57 15.24 36.07 3.61
N VAL A 58 14.58 35.56 4.65
CA VAL A 58 14.02 34.22 4.59
C VAL A 58 12.69 34.34 3.86
N PHE A 59 12.72 34.18 2.53
CA PHE A 59 11.57 33.64 1.84
C PHE A 59 11.37 32.25 2.44
N CYS A 60 10.56 32.18 3.49
CA CYS A 60 10.05 30.93 4.02
C CYS A 60 9.09 30.41 2.96
N PHE A 61 9.62 29.85 1.88
CA PHE A 61 8.84 28.95 1.06
C PHE A 61 8.44 27.82 2.00
N PRO A 62 7.14 27.61 2.27
CA PRO A 62 6.75 26.36 2.89
C PRO A 62 7.25 25.29 1.93
N THR A 63 8.33 24.59 2.30
CA THR A 63 8.79 23.38 1.65
C THR A 63 7.73 22.32 1.94
N ARG A 64 6.56 22.48 1.30
CA ARG A 64 5.69 21.35 1.03
C ARG A 64 6.56 20.43 0.19
N PRO A 65 6.89 19.21 0.66
CA PRO A 65 7.56 18.26 -0.20
C PRO A 65 6.73 18.18 -1.48
N ALA A 66 7.37 18.40 -2.63
CA ALA A 66 6.70 18.26 -3.90
C ALA A 66 6.08 16.86 -3.92
N ALA A 67 4.75 16.78 -3.96
CA ALA A 67 4.07 15.50 -3.99
C ALA A 67 4.51 14.80 -5.27
N MET A 68 5.19 13.65 -5.13
CA MET A 68 5.75 12.91 -6.26
C MET A 68 4.66 12.40 -7.23
N ILE A 69 3.42 12.27 -6.76
CA ILE A 69 2.24 11.91 -7.56
C ILE A 69 1.09 12.86 -7.18
N ARG A 70 0.49 13.52 -8.19
CA ARG A 70 -0.68 14.39 -7.99
C ARG A 70 -1.95 13.55 -7.92
N VAL A 71 -2.75 13.78 -6.89
CA VAL A 71 -4.09 13.19 -6.72
C VAL A 71 -5.05 14.30 -6.32
N ASP A 72 -6.01 14.59 -7.21
CA ASP A 72 -7.02 15.65 -7.06
C ASP A 72 -8.34 15.09 -6.52
N SER A 73 -8.69 13.85 -6.86
CA SER A 73 -9.90 13.18 -6.38
C SER A 73 -9.63 11.73 -5.96
N ILE A 74 -10.34 11.29 -4.94
CA ILE A 74 -10.15 9.97 -4.33
C ILE A 74 -11.51 9.27 -4.29
N TRP A 75 -11.56 8.09 -4.89
CA TRP A 75 -12.77 7.30 -5.05
C TRP A 75 -12.57 5.92 -4.43
N LEU A 76 -13.58 5.42 -3.75
CA LEU A 76 -13.57 4.12 -3.08
C LEU A 76 -14.72 3.27 -3.61
N ALA A 77 -14.43 2.05 -4.06
CA ALA A 77 -15.45 1.09 -4.48
C ALA A 77 -15.97 0.30 -3.28
N THR A 78 -17.28 0.22 -3.08
CA THR A 78 -17.85 -0.51 -1.92
C THR A 78 -17.78 -2.03 -2.10
N GLU A 79 -17.77 -2.51 -3.34
CA GLU A 79 -17.67 -3.93 -3.66
C GLU A 79 -16.24 -4.48 -3.54
N PRO A 80 -16.09 -5.72 -3.06
CA PRO A 80 -14.77 -6.31 -2.91
C PRO A 80 -14.13 -6.68 -4.25
N MET A 81 -12.81 -6.52 -4.32
CA MET A 81 -11.96 -6.92 -5.45
C MET A 81 -11.07 -8.11 -5.08
N ASP A 82 -10.76 -8.96 -6.06
CA ASP A 82 -9.71 -9.96 -5.89
C ASP A 82 -8.34 -9.30 -5.80
N MET A 83 -7.61 -9.57 -4.73
CA MET A 83 -6.28 -9.00 -4.50
C MET A 83 -5.19 -9.63 -5.38
N ARG A 84 -5.52 -10.69 -6.13
CA ARG A 84 -4.64 -11.26 -7.16
C ARG A 84 -4.64 -10.45 -8.45
N ALA A 85 -5.65 -9.60 -8.67
CA ALA A 85 -5.80 -8.78 -9.88
C ALA A 85 -4.58 -7.87 -10.13
N GLY A 86 -3.97 -7.93 -11.31
CA GLY A 86 -2.88 -7.03 -11.70
C GLY A 86 -3.38 -5.61 -12.05
N THR A 87 -2.50 -4.78 -12.61
CA THR A 87 -2.82 -3.40 -13.03
C THR A 87 -3.98 -3.34 -14.02
N GLU A 88 -3.92 -4.13 -15.10
CA GLU A 88 -4.97 -4.15 -16.14
C GLU A 88 -6.33 -4.59 -15.61
N THR A 89 -6.36 -5.62 -14.77
CA THR A 89 -7.60 -6.10 -14.16
C THR A 89 -8.18 -5.08 -13.17
N ALA A 90 -7.33 -4.39 -12.42
CA ALA A 90 -7.76 -3.30 -11.55
C ALA A 90 -8.29 -2.11 -12.37
N LEU A 91 -7.64 -1.76 -13.49
CA LEU A 91 -8.11 -0.73 -14.41
C LEU A 91 -9.46 -1.10 -15.02
N ALA A 92 -9.63 -2.34 -15.48
CA ALA A 92 -10.92 -2.83 -15.98
C ALA A 92 -12.02 -2.72 -14.90
N ARG A 93 -11.69 -3.01 -13.64
CA ARG A 93 -12.63 -2.80 -12.53
C ARG A 93 -12.93 -1.33 -12.28
N VAL A 94 -11.95 -0.42 -12.44
CA VAL A 94 -12.19 1.02 -12.36
C VAL A 94 -13.21 1.45 -13.43
N VAL A 95 -13.01 1.04 -14.68
CA VAL A 95 -13.92 1.35 -15.78
C VAL A 95 -15.33 0.78 -15.52
N ALA A 96 -15.41 -0.45 -15.01
CA ALA A 96 -16.70 -1.09 -14.72
C ALA A 96 -17.49 -0.41 -13.59
N VAL A 97 -16.81 0.13 -12.57
CA VAL A 97 -17.48 0.74 -11.40
C VAL A 97 -17.68 2.24 -11.58
N PHE A 98 -16.64 2.96 -11.99
CA PHE A 98 -16.58 4.43 -12.05
C PHE A 98 -16.77 4.99 -13.48
N GLY A 99 -16.95 4.13 -14.48
CA GLY A 99 -17.14 4.48 -15.88
C GLY A 99 -15.84 4.81 -16.65
N ALA A 100 -14.87 5.45 -16.00
CA ALA A 100 -13.57 5.77 -16.59
C ALA A 100 -12.49 6.01 -15.52
N ALA A 101 -11.22 5.74 -15.87
CA ALA A 101 -10.07 6.20 -15.10
C ALA A 101 -9.71 7.62 -15.52
N LYS A 102 -9.97 8.60 -14.65
CA LYS A 102 -9.70 10.02 -14.89
C LYS A 102 -8.27 10.39 -14.45
N PRO A 103 -7.63 11.38 -15.09
CA PRO A 103 -6.33 11.86 -14.65
C PRO A 103 -6.36 12.43 -13.24
N HIS A 104 -5.24 12.27 -12.55
CA HIS A 104 -5.03 12.67 -11.15
C HIS A 104 -6.08 12.09 -10.18
N CYS A 105 -6.66 10.93 -10.49
CA CYS A 105 -7.62 10.26 -9.61
C CYS A 105 -7.03 8.99 -9.00
N ALA A 106 -7.36 8.76 -7.73
CA ALA A 106 -7.05 7.53 -7.00
C ALA A 106 -8.31 6.69 -6.78
N TYR A 107 -8.23 5.40 -7.08
CA TYR A 107 -9.34 4.44 -6.95
C TYR A 107 -8.96 3.34 -5.96
N LEU A 108 -9.74 3.22 -4.89
CA LEU A 108 -9.48 2.31 -3.79
C LEU A 108 -10.40 1.10 -3.85
N PHE A 109 -9.79 -0.06 -3.62
CA PHE A 109 -10.47 -1.34 -3.56
C PHE A 109 -10.00 -2.14 -2.35
N ALA A 110 -10.90 -2.83 -1.67
CA ALA A 110 -10.55 -3.77 -0.61
C ALA A 110 -10.94 -5.19 -1.00
N ASN A 111 -10.34 -6.17 -0.32
CA ASN A 111 -10.85 -7.52 -0.38
C ASN A 111 -12.08 -7.70 0.52
N ARG A 112 -12.79 -8.82 0.37
CA ARG A 112 -13.98 -9.14 1.19
C ARG A 112 -13.70 -9.13 2.71
N ARG A 113 -12.47 -9.40 3.13
CA ARG A 113 -12.06 -9.38 4.54
C ARG A 113 -11.58 -8.00 5.01
N ALA A 114 -11.50 -7.01 4.13
CA ALA A 114 -10.95 -5.68 4.36
C ALA A 114 -9.59 -5.66 5.08
N ASN A 115 -8.72 -6.66 4.88
CA ASN A 115 -7.38 -6.69 5.49
C ASN A 115 -6.27 -6.31 4.50
N ARG A 116 -6.63 -6.19 3.22
CA ARG A 116 -5.77 -5.73 2.13
C ARG A 116 -6.57 -4.77 1.29
N MET A 117 -5.90 -3.72 0.83
CA MET A 117 -6.43 -2.79 -0.15
C MET A 117 -5.46 -2.57 -1.30
N LYS A 118 -6.01 -2.21 -2.45
CA LYS A 118 -5.28 -1.72 -3.61
C LYS A 118 -5.73 -0.31 -3.93
N VAL A 119 -4.78 0.51 -4.37
CA VAL A 119 -5.00 1.88 -4.81
C VAL A 119 -4.46 1.98 -6.23
N LEU A 120 -5.34 2.18 -7.18
CA LEU A 120 -4.97 2.49 -8.56
C LEU A 120 -4.96 4.01 -8.71
N VAL A 121 -3.84 4.58 -9.12
CA VAL A 121 -3.69 6.03 -9.33
C VAL A 121 -3.38 6.29 -10.79
N HIS A 122 -4.17 7.12 -11.44
CA HIS A 122 -3.82 7.66 -12.76
C HIS A 122 -3.11 9.00 -12.56
N ASP A 123 -1.82 9.10 -12.82
CA ASP A 123 -1.03 10.31 -12.52
C ASP A 123 -1.16 11.41 -13.59
N GLY A 124 -1.87 11.13 -14.68
CA GLY A 124 -2.07 12.02 -15.82
C GLY A 124 -1.43 11.48 -17.10
N VAL A 125 -0.41 10.63 -16.97
CA VAL A 125 0.35 10.06 -18.09
C VAL A 125 0.34 8.53 -18.04
N GLY A 126 0.37 7.96 -16.84
CA GLY A 126 0.39 6.53 -16.60
C GLY A 126 -0.41 6.14 -15.37
N ILE A 127 -0.31 4.85 -15.03
CA ILE A 127 -1.07 4.23 -13.96
C ILE A 127 -0.12 3.60 -12.96
N TRP A 128 -0.35 3.87 -11.69
CA TRP A 128 0.30 3.23 -10.56
C TRP A 128 -0.69 2.30 -9.87
N LEU A 129 -0.23 1.13 -9.45
CA LEU A 129 -1.01 0.24 -8.60
C LEU A 129 -0.23 -0.01 -7.31
N ALA A 130 -0.69 0.61 -6.21
CA ALA A 130 -0.17 0.35 -4.89
C ALA A 130 -1.01 -0.71 -4.18
N ALA A 131 -0.35 -1.58 -3.41
CA ALA A 131 -1.02 -2.52 -2.52
C ALA A 131 -0.63 -2.22 -1.08
N ARG A 132 -1.62 -2.21 -0.18
CA ARG A 132 -1.41 -2.01 1.25
C ARG A 132 -2.08 -3.11 2.06
N ARG A 133 -1.34 -3.60 3.05
CA ARG A 133 -1.81 -4.55 4.05
C ARG A 133 -1.47 -4.00 5.42
N LEU A 134 -2.40 -4.09 6.36
CA LEU A 134 -2.12 -3.77 7.76
C LEU A 134 -1.43 -4.95 8.44
N ASN A 135 -0.46 -4.66 9.31
CA ASN A 135 0.23 -5.68 10.09
C ASN A 135 -0.75 -6.40 11.04
N GLN A 136 -1.70 -5.64 11.59
CA GLN A 136 -2.79 -6.13 12.44
C GLN A 136 -4.08 -5.37 12.10
N GLY A 137 -5.24 -6.00 12.36
CA GLY A 137 -6.54 -5.39 12.14
C GLY A 137 -7.03 -5.42 10.68
N ARG A 138 -7.98 -4.54 10.39
CA ARG A 138 -8.69 -4.42 9.11
C ARG A 138 -9.01 -2.96 8.82
N PHE A 139 -9.15 -2.63 7.55
CA PHE A 139 -9.69 -1.35 7.08
C PHE A 139 -11.18 -1.24 7.41
N PHE A 140 -11.62 -0.05 7.79
CA PHE A 140 -13.03 0.27 7.96
C PHE A 140 -13.66 0.54 6.58
N TRP A 141 -14.09 -0.53 5.90
CA TRP A 141 -14.69 -0.43 4.57
C TRP A 141 -16.20 -0.17 4.64
N PRO A 142 -16.76 0.74 3.82
CA PRO A 142 -18.20 0.95 3.75
C PRO A 142 -18.90 -0.28 3.18
N GLY A 143 -20.06 -0.63 3.75
CA GLY A 143 -20.91 -1.69 3.21
C GLY A 143 -21.67 -1.23 1.96
N VAL A 144 -22.14 -2.20 1.16
CA VAL A 144 -22.87 -2.02 -0.11
C VAL A 144 -24.11 -1.10 -0.01
N ARG A 145 -24.61 -0.85 1.21
CA ARG A 145 -25.72 0.09 1.44
C ARG A 145 -25.39 1.55 1.08
N HIS A 146 -24.12 1.90 0.94
CA HIS A 146 -23.67 3.27 0.62
C HIS A 146 -23.53 3.53 -0.89
N GLY A 147 -24.14 2.68 -1.73
CA GLY A 147 -23.96 2.72 -3.18
C GLY A 147 -22.75 1.88 -3.64
N SER A 148 -22.42 1.98 -4.93
CA SER A 148 -21.28 1.28 -5.54
C SER A 148 -19.94 1.98 -5.29
N GLU A 149 -19.97 3.29 -5.04
CA GLU A 149 -18.79 4.16 -4.92
C GLU A 149 -18.99 5.26 -3.87
N VAL A 150 -17.88 5.69 -3.27
CA VAL A 150 -17.85 6.80 -2.30
C VAL A 150 -16.64 7.68 -2.60
N GLU A 151 -16.85 8.99 -2.70
CA GLU A 151 -15.76 9.96 -2.79
C GLU A 151 -15.18 10.21 -1.39
N LEU A 152 -13.85 10.28 -1.29
CA LEU A 152 -13.13 10.55 -0.05
C LEU A 152 -12.39 11.88 -0.13
N ASP A 153 -12.35 12.58 0.99
CA ASP A 153 -11.39 13.66 1.16
C ASP A 153 -9.98 13.15 1.54
N ALA A 154 -9.00 14.03 1.52
CA ALA A 154 -7.62 13.68 1.84
C ALA A 154 -7.45 13.20 3.29
N GLU A 155 -8.17 13.76 4.25
CA GLU A 155 -8.08 13.39 5.67
C GLU A 155 -8.70 12.01 5.93
N GLN A 156 -9.83 11.72 5.29
CA GLN A 156 -10.49 10.43 5.27
C GLN A 156 -9.59 9.36 4.67
N LEU A 157 -8.89 9.66 3.57
CA LEU A 157 -7.89 8.75 3.02
C LEU A 157 -6.74 8.51 4.02
N GLN A 158 -6.22 9.54 4.69
CA GLN A 158 -5.16 9.35 5.70
C GLN A 158 -5.63 8.46 6.85
N ALA A 159 -6.82 8.70 7.38
CA ALA A 159 -7.42 7.85 8.43
C ALA A 159 -7.61 6.40 7.95
N LEU A 160 -8.15 6.21 6.74
CA LEU A 160 -8.36 4.90 6.15
C LEU A 160 -7.04 4.15 5.93
N VAL A 161 -6.00 4.82 5.43
CA VAL A 161 -4.67 4.23 5.19
C VAL A 161 -4.05 3.72 6.49
N LEU A 162 -4.32 4.38 7.62
CA LEU A 162 -3.92 3.93 8.96
C LEU A 162 -4.82 2.83 9.54
N GLY A 163 -5.93 2.49 8.89
CA GLY A 163 -6.90 1.52 9.38
C GLY A 163 -7.83 2.09 10.45
N LEU A 164 -8.01 3.41 10.52
CA LEU A 164 -8.92 4.08 11.45
C LEU A 164 -10.32 4.26 10.84
N PRO A 165 -11.39 4.42 11.66
CA PRO A 165 -12.70 4.82 11.17
C PRO A 165 -12.63 6.21 10.56
N TRP A 166 -12.83 6.32 9.25
CA TRP A 166 -12.64 7.56 8.49
C TRP A 166 -13.95 8.33 8.26
N GLN A 167 -15.11 7.68 8.41
CA GLN A 167 -16.41 8.23 8.02
C GLN A 167 -16.80 9.54 8.73
N ARG A 168 -16.17 9.84 9.86
CA ARG A 168 -16.42 11.04 10.68
C ARG A 168 -15.25 12.03 10.68
N VAL A 169 -14.26 11.80 9.84
CA VAL A 169 -13.07 12.65 9.69
C VAL A 169 -13.30 13.61 8.51
N GLY A 170 -12.65 14.77 8.54
CA GLY A 170 -12.76 15.79 7.51
C GLY A 170 -14.17 16.34 7.38
N ALA A 171 -14.69 16.39 6.14
CA ALA A 171 -16.01 16.93 5.87
C ALA A 171 -17.14 16.17 6.59
N GLY A 172 -16.95 14.88 6.90
CA GLY A 172 -17.92 14.06 7.63
C GLY A 172 -18.04 14.39 9.12
N GLY A 173 -17.16 15.22 9.66
CA GLY A 173 -17.18 15.68 11.06
C GLY A 173 -17.80 17.07 11.25
N ILE A 174 -18.28 17.72 10.19
CA ILE A 174 -18.83 19.07 10.27
C ILE A 174 -20.16 19.06 11.04
N ILE A 175 -20.23 19.84 12.13
CA ILE A 175 -21.46 20.10 12.86
C ILE A 175 -22.08 21.37 12.30
N SER A 176 -23.14 21.24 11.50
CA SER A 176 -23.92 22.37 10.99
C SER A 176 -25.19 22.57 11.81
N MET A 177 -25.47 23.82 12.18
CA MET A 177 -26.79 24.21 12.69
C MET A 177 -27.73 24.32 11.48
N LEU A 178 -28.78 23.50 11.44
CA LEU A 178 -29.85 23.55 10.45
C LEU A 178 -30.74 24.79 10.63
#